data_AF-X0RB77-F1
#
_entry.id   AF-X0RB77-F1
#
_cell.length_a   1.000
_cell.length_b   1.000
_cell.length_c   1.000
_cell.angle_alpha   90.00
_cell.angle_beta   90.00
_cell.angle_gamma   90.00
#
_symmetry.space_group_name_H-M   'P 1'
#
loop_
_entity.id
_entity.type
_entity.pdbx_description
1 polymer ?
#
loop_
_entity_poly.entity_id
_entity_poly.type
_entity_poly.pdbx_seq_one_letter_code
_entity_poly.pdbx_strand_id
1 'polypeptide(L)'
;MKILERLELIENRAQVARDDGSLRQDLGKVERVTDKVVVLTRTLNRLAVAYRELQPVRADQCAALVPALQSVAATLSSLAELVRTTQQAGARPEFAQQFTPAEKTVKTVEQSLMDAWVAYREQHQRPSVDRDLLKIFQRAGLPVDHLLERYDDAERKLQLIEEFSLPGAGAVDGFRNSLESLASVSEGLTDVVPAPIAGFLRRADTPQGAPLSAFTAEVQNFLQEHRIADRYSIRGR
;
A
#
# COMPACT_ATOMS: atom_id res chain seq x y z
N MET A 1 -61.60 42.84 20.40
CA MET A 1 -61.21 41.42 20.55
C MET A 1 -60.68 40.86 19.22
N LYS A 2 -59.51 41.33 18.73
CA LYS A 2 -58.89 40.90 17.45
C LYS A 2 -57.35 41.03 17.43
N ILE A 3 -56.76 41.78 18.36
CA ILE A 3 -55.31 42.03 18.41
C ILE A 3 -54.59 40.97 19.26
N LEU A 4 -55.17 40.54 20.38
CA LEU A 4 -54.60 39.50 21.25
C LEU A 4 -54.54 38.13 20.56
N GLU A 5 -55.62 37.71 19.90
CA GLU A 5 -55.65 36.45 19.12
C GLU A 5 -54.64 36.46 17.94
N ARG A 6 -54.36 37.63 17.37
CA ARG A 6 -53.34 37.79 16.32
C ARG A 6 -51.92 37.74 16.87
N LEU A 7 -51.69 38.24 18.08
CA LEU A 7 -50.40 38.14 18.76
C LEU A 7 -50.08 36.69 19.13
N GLU A 8 -51.04 35.95 19.69
CA GLU A 8 -50.88 34.52 19.98
C GLU A 8 -50.61 33.69 18.71
N LEU A 9 -51.27 34.01 17.60
CA LEU A 9 -51.03 33.35 16.32
C LEU A 9 -49.62 33.65 15.77
N ILE A 10 -49.12 34.87 15.95
CA ILE A 10 -47.76 35.27 15.52
C ILE A 10 -46.71 34.59 16.40
N GLU A 11 -46.92 34.54 17.72
CA GLU A 11 -46.02 33.85 18.64
C GLU A 11 -45.95 32.34 18.35
N ASN A 12 -47.09 31.70 18.11
CA ASN A 12 -47.12 30.29 17.73
C ASN A 12 -46.40 30.04 16.39
N ARG A 13 -46.58 30.91 15.39
CA ARG A 13 -45.87 30.78 14.10
C ARG A 13 -44.37 31.05 14.22
N ALA A 14 -43.96 32.00 15.06
CA ALA A 14 -42.56 32.27 15.35
C ALA A 14 -41.91 31.09 16.11
N GLN A 15 -42.65 30.43 16.99
CA GLN A 15 -42.20 29.24 17.69
C GLN A 15 -42.02 28.06 16.73
N VAL A 16 -43.01 27.79 15.88
CA VAL A 16 -42.91 26.74 14.84
C VAL A 16 -41.73 27.01 13.89
N ALA A 17 -41.49 28.26 13.48
CA ALA A 17 -40.35 28.59 12.63
C ALA A 17 -38.99 28.43 13.34
N ARG A 18 -38.93 28.69 14.66
CA ARG A 18 -37.73 28.42 15.47
C ARG A 18 -37.49 26.93 15.62
N ASP A 19 -38.54 26.15 15.85
CA ASP A 19 -38.48 24.69 15.98
C ASP A 19 -38.04 24.07 14.64
N ASP A 20 -38.59 24.52 13.52
CA ASP A 20 -38.17 24.11 12.16
C ASP A 20 -36.70 24.48 11.87
N GLY A 21 -36.27 25.68 12.27
CA GLY A 21 -34.89 26.14 12.14
C GLY A 21 -33.91 25.29 12.95
N SER A 22 -34.28 24.95 14.20
CA SER A 22 -33.49 24.05 15.06
C SER A 22 -33.41 22.65 14.48
N LEU A 23 -34.54 22.11 13.99
CA LEU A 23 -34.61 20.77 13.43
C LEU A 23 -33.76 20.64 12.16
N ARG A 24 -33.75 21.64 11.29
CA ARG A 24 -32.84 21.69 10.12
C ARG A 24 -31.37 21.73 10.52
N GLN A 25 -31.04 22.53 11.53
CA GLN A 25 -29.66 22.61 12.03
C GLN A 25 -29.19 21.28 12.61
N ASP A 26 -30.07 20.58 13.32
CA ASP A 26 -29.78 19.29 13.93
C ASP A 26 -29.67 18.17 12.87
N LEU A 27 -30.56 18.14 11.88
CA LEU A 27 -30.43 17.24 10.72
C LEU A 27 -29.09 17.43 10.00
N GLY A 28 -28.68 18.67 9.73
CA GLY A 28 -27.39 18.94 9.09
C GLY A 28 -26.17 18.53 9.93
N LYS A 29 -26.28 18.45 11.27
CA LYS A 29 -25.21 17.92 12.13
C LYS A 29 -25.21 16.37 12.13
N VAL A 30 -26.37 15.72 12.12
CA VAL A 30 -26.49 14.26 11.96
C VAL A 30 -25.88 13.79 10.64
N GLU A 31 -26.15 14.49 9.54
CA GLU A 31 -25.58 14.17 8.23
C GLU A 31 -24.04 14.20 8.27
N ARG A 32 -23.43 15.25 8.84
CA ARG A 32 -21.97 15.34 8.97
C ARG A 32 -21.36 14.23 9.82
N VAL A 33 -22.03 13.84 10.91
CA VAL A 33 -21.59 12.72 11.76
C VAL A 33 -21.69 11.40 10.99
N THR A 34 -22.76 11.20 10.25
CA THR A 34 -22.97 10.02 9.41
C THR A 34 -21.89 9.90 8.34
N ASP A 35 -21.58 11.00 7.65
CA ASP A 35 -20.51 11.05 6.65
C ASP A 35 -19.15 10.68 7.25
N LYS A 36 -18.83 11.21 8.43
CA LYS A 36 -17.59 10.88 9.15
C LYS A 36 -17.50 9.41 9.53
N VAL A 37 -18.59 8.83 10.04
CA VAL A 37 -18.65 7.40 10.38
C VAL A 37 -18.46 6.55 9.13
N VAL A 38 -19.10 6.89 8.01
CA VAL A 38 -18.95 6.19 6.74
C VAL A 38 -17.50 6.23 6.26
N VAL A 39 -16.87 7.40 6.28
CA VAL A 39 -15.45 7.56 5.91
C VAL A 39 -14.55 6.73 6.84
N LEU A 40 -14.71 6.83 8.15
CA LEU A 40 -13.89 6.10 9.12
C LEU A 40 -14.04 4.58 8.95
N THR A 41 -15.26 4.10 8.71
CA THR A 41 -15.56 2.69 8.47
C THR A 41 -14.87 2.19 7.19
N ARG A 42 -14.91 2.96 6.10
CA ARG A 42 -14.20 2.63 4.85
C ARG A 42 -12.68 2.57 5.07
N THR A 43 -12.13 3.56 5.79
CA THR A 43 -10.70 3.60 6.10
C THR A 43 -10.30 2.38 6.91
N LEU A 44 -11.04 2.02 7.97
CA LEU A 44 -10.75 0.84 8.77
C LEU A 44 -10.84 -0.47 7.99
N ASN A 45 -11.81 -0.61 7.08
CA ASN A 45 -11.89 -1.78 6.22
C ASN A 45 -10.63 -1.91 5.36
N ARG A 46 -10.13 -0.81 4.79
CA ARG A 46 -8.87 -0.78 4.04
C ARG A 46 -7.67 -1.14 4.93
N LEU A 47 -7.59 -0.57 6.13
CA LEU A 47 -6.53 -0.90 7.11
C LEU A 47 -6.60 -2.36 7.57
N ALA A 48 -7.79 -2.93 7.70
CA ALA A 48 -7.98 -4.32 8.09
C ALA A 48 -7.55 -5.31 6.98
N VAL A 49 -7.66 -4.91 5.71
CA VAL A 49 -7.07 -5.67 4.59
C VAL A 49 -5.56 -5.60 4.66
N ALA A 50 -4.99 -4.39 4.73
CA ALA A 50 -3.54 -4.20 4.82
C ALA A 50 -2.91 -4.92 6.03
N TYR A 51 -3.57 -4.87 7.19
CA TYR A 51 -3.17 -5.62 8.38
C TYR A 51 -3.13 -7.12 8.13
N ARG A 52 -4.17 -7.69 7.51
CA ARG A 52 -4.23 -9.14 7.22
C ARG A 52 -3.15 -9.58 6.24
N GLU A 53 -2.83 -8.75 5.26
CA GLU A 53 -1.75 -9.00 4.31
C GLU A 53 -0.38 -8.96 4.98
N LEU A 54 -0.15 -7.98 5.86
CA LEU A 54 1.15 -7.78 6.51
C LEU A 54 1.39 -8.68 7.72
N GLN A 55 0.34 -9.14 8.41
CA GLN A 55 0.47 -9.91 9.64
C GLN A 55 1.34 -11.19 9.50
N PRO A 56 1.28 -11.97 8.39
CA PRO A 56 2.15 -13.12 8.19
C PRO A 56 3.64 -12.78 8.01
N VAL A 57 3.96 -11.59 7.50
CA VAL A 57 5.33 -11.19 7.12
C VAL A 57 5.96 -10.14 8.05
N ARG A 58 5.13 -9.49 8.87
CA ARG A 58 5.46 -8.41 9.81
C ARG A 58 4.67 -8.55 11.12
N ALA A 59 4.67 -9.76 11.68
CA ALA A 59 3.88 -10.13 12.86
C ALA A 59 4.10 -9.18 14.05
N ASP A 60 5.36 -8.86 14.40
CA ASP A 60 5.67 -8.01 15.56
C ASP A 60 5.13 -6.58 15.41
N GLN A 61 5.30 -5.98 14.23
CA GLN A 61 4.78 -4.65 13.93
C GLN A 61 3.26 -4.63 13.91
N CYS A 62 2.62 -5.69 13.38
CA CYS A 62 1.17 -5.82 13.39
C CYS A 62 0.62 -6.05 14.80
N ALA A 63 1.27 -6.88 15.63
CA ALA A 63 0.85 -7.16 17.00
C ALA A 63 0.76 -5.87 17.85
N ALA A 64 1.71 -4.95 17.66
CA ALA A 64 1.72 -3.64 18.33
C ALA A 64 0.50 -2.76 17.97
N LEU A 65 -0.16 -3.00 16.85
CA LEU A 65 -1.32 -2.21 16.38
C LEU A 65 -2.66 -2.73 16.89
N VAL A 66 -2.71 -3.97 17.42
CA VAL A 66 -3.96 -4.60 17.90
C VAL A 66 -4.70 -3.75 18.94
N PRO A 67 -4.05 -3.20 19.99
CA PRO A 67 -4.74 -2.37 20.98
C PRO A 67 -5.34 -1.10 20.37
N ALA A 68 -4.64 -0.49 19.41
CA ALA A 68 -5.12 0.71 18.72
C ALA A 68 -6.35 0.40 17.85
N LEU A 69 -6.33 -0.71 17.11
CA LEU A 69 -7.46 -1.18 16.30
C LEU A 69 -8.68 -1.52 17.18
N GLN A 70 -8.47 -2.19 18.32
CA GLN A 70 -9.54 -2.50 19.28
C GLN A 70 -10.18 -1.23 19.86
N SER A 71 -9.36 -0.24 20.22
CA SER A 71 -9.83 1.06 20.73
C SER A 71 -10.71 1.79 19.70
N VAL A 72 -10.31 1.79 18.43
CA VAL A 72 -11.11 2.41 17.36
C VAL A 72 -12.41 1.65 17.12
N ALA A 73 -12.38 0.30 17.11
CA ALA A 73 -13.58 -0.51 16.95
C ALA A 73 -14.59 -0.32 18.10
N ALA A 74 -14.10 -0.21 19.34
CA ALA A 74 -14.92 0.09 20.50
C ALA A 74 -15.56 1.48 20.39
N THR A 75 -14.79 2.49 19.96
CA THR A 75 -15.29 3.85 19.76
C THR A 75 -16.38 3.88 18.69
N LEU A 76 -16.19 3.21 17.56
CA LEU A 76 -17.21 3.10 16.52
C LEU A 76 -18.47 2.37 16.98
N SER A 77 -18.31 1.30 17.75
CA SER A 77 -19.46 0.54 18.30
C SER A 77 -20.27 1.40 19.27
N SER A 78 -19.60 2.13 20.15
CA SER A 78 -20.24 3.10 21.05
C SER A 78 -20.99 4.19 20.27
N LEU A 79 -20.40 4.69 19.19
CA LEU A 79 -21.01 5.73 18.35
C LEU A 79 -22.22 5.19 17.57
N ALA A 80 -22.14 3.99 17.02
CA ALA A 80 -23.25 3.35 16.32
C ALA A 80 -24.45 3.13 17.25
N GLU A 81 -24.20 2.67 18.48
CA GLU A 81 -25.26 2.49 19.47
C GLU A 81 -25.87 3.83 19.91
N LEU A 82 -25.05 4.87 20.01
CA LEU A 82 -25.50 6.19 20.38
C LEU A 82 -26.35 6.83 19.26
N VAL A 83 -25.96 6.69 17.98
CA VAL A 83 -26.78 7.08 16.82
C VAL A 83 -28.11 6.31 16.80
N ARG A 84 -28.12 5.02 17.14
CA ARG A 84 -29.32 4.17 17.17
C ARG A 84 -30.29 4.57 18.27
N THR A 85 -29.77 4.89 19.45
CA THR A 85 -30.57 5.23 20.64
C THR A 85 -31.07 6.67 20.65
N THR A 86 -30.40 7.57 19.92
CA THR A 86 -30.82 8.97 19.80
C THR A 86 -31.22 9.32 18.37
N GLN A 87 -32.49 9.04 18.01
CA GLN A 87 -33.14 9.60 16.82
C GLN A 87 -33.19 11.16 16.79
N GLN A 88 -32.70 11.83 17.85
CA GLN A 88 -32.61 13.29 18.00
C GLN A 88 -31.17 13.80 18.18
N ALA A 89 -30.16 13.01 17.81
CA ALA A 89 -28.72 13.25 18.06
C ALA A 89 -28.06 14.40 17.29
N GLY A 90 -28.80 15.24 16.57
CA GLY A 90 -28.18 16.33 15.82
C GLY A 90 -27.46 17.33 16.72
N ALA A 91 -27.91 17.56 17.95
CA ALA A 91 -27.61 18.81 18.64
C ALA A 91 -26.35 18.88 19.51
N ARG A 92 -25.63 17.78 19.81
CA ARG A 92 -24.58 17.83 20.85
C ARG A 92 -23.16 17.95 20.28
N PRO A 93 -22.42 19.04 20.56
CA PRO A 93 -21.03 19.23 20.11
C PRO A 93 -20.06 18.18 20.68
N GLU A 94 -20.45 17.50 21.76
CA GLU A 94 -19.76 16.35 22.35
C GLU A 94 -19.52 15.21 21.34
N PHE A 95 -20.42 15.02 20.37
CA PHE A 95 -20.26 13.99 19.33
C PHE A 95 -19.06 14.26 18.43
N ALA A 96 -18.91 15.49 17.93
CA ALA A 96 -17.80 15.85 17.05
C ALA A 96 -16.45 15.73 17.77
N GLN A 97 -16.42 16.00 19.08
CA GLN A 97 -15.22 15.87 19.91
C GLN A 97 -14.80 14.40 20.10
N GLN A 98 -15.75 13.46 20.10
CA GLN A 98 -15.48 12.02 20.20
C GLN A 98 -14.83 11.42 18.94
N PHE A 99 -14.92 12.08 17.77
CA PHE A 99 -14.26 11.62 16.53
C PHE A 99 -12.77 11.92 16.49
N THR A 100 -12.33 13.02 17.07
CA THR A 100 -10.94 13.49 16.95
C THR A 100 -9.90 12.46 17.43
N PRO A 101 -10.09 11.77 18.59
CA PRO A 101 -9.16 10.74 19.03
C PRO A 101 -9.13 9.53 18.08
N ALA A 102 -10.29 9.05 17.64
CA ALA A 102 -10.39 7.91 16.73
C ALA A 102 -9.78 8.22 15.36
N GLU A 103 -10.04 9.41 14.79
CA GLU A 103 -9.42 9.87 13.55
C GLU A 103 -7.88 9.92 13.68
N LYS A 104 -7.36 10.40 14.82
CA LYS A 104 -5.91 10.40 15.09
C LYS A 104 -5.34 8.99 15.18
N THR A 105 -5.99 8.11 15.93
CA THR A 105 -5.55 6.71 16.06
C THR A 105 -5.55 5.99 14.71
N VAL A 106 -6.59 6.19 13.89
CA VAL A 106 -6.65 5.63 12.53
C VAL A 106 -5.48 6.11 11.67
N LYS A 107 -5.14 7.40 11.71
CA LYS A 107 -3.97 7.94 10.99
C LYS A 107 -2.66 7.32 11.48
N THR A 108 -2.50 7.13 12.79
CA THR A 108 -1.31 6.47 13.34
C THR A 108 -1.21 5.02 12.86
N VAL A 109 -2.31 4.26 12.91
CA VAL A 109 -2.33 2.87 12.43
C VAL A 109 -2.05 2.81 10.92
N GLU A 110 -2.65 3.72 10.14
CA GLU A 110 -2.38 3.85 8.71
C GLU A 110 -0.89 4.06 8.44
N GLN A 111 -0.27 5.04 9.10
CA GLN A 111 1.15 5.31 8.93
C GLN A 111 2.01 4.11 9.30
N SER A 112 1.74 3.44 10.43
CA SER A 112 2.51 2.27 10.84
C SER A 112 2.39 1.10 9.86
N LEU A 113 1.22 0.89 9.25
CA LEU A 113 1.04 -0.12 8.21
C LEU A 113 1.76 0.26 6.90
N MET A 114 1.77 1.55 6.55
CA MET A 114 2.56 2.06 5.41
C MET A 114 4.06 1.82 5.64
N ASP A 115 4.57 2.16 6.82
CA ASP A 115 5.98 1.96 7.17
C ASP A 115 6.35 0.47 7.17
N ALA A 116 5.47 -0.39 7.70
CA ALA A 116 5.65 -1.84 7.66
C ALA A 116 5.71 -2.38 6.23
N TRP A 117 4.88 -1.85 5.34
CA TRP A 117 4.85 -2.22 3.93
C TRP A 117 6.11 -1.76 3.18
N VAL A 118 6.55 -0.53 3.40
CA VAL A 118 7.82 -0.01 2.86
C VAL A 118 8.98 -0.88 3.34
N ALA A 119 9.10 -1.11 4.64
CA ALA A 119 10.15 -1.94 5.21
C ALA A 119 10.11 -3.38 4.71
N TYR A 120 8.93 -3.95 4.43
CA TYR A 120 8.80 -5.26 3.79
C TYR A 120 9.38 -5.26 2.38
N ARG A 121 9.04 -4.27 1.56
CA ARG A 121 9.55 -4.15 0.19
C ARG A 121 11.06 -3.92 0.15
N GLU A 122 11.58 -3.01 0.98
CA GLU A 122 13.01 -2.70 1.05
C GLU A 122 13.88 -3.87 1.52
N GLN A 123 13.33 -4.78 2.34
CA GLN A 123 14.04 -5.99 2.74
C GLN A 123 14.29 -6.94 1.55
N HIS A 124 13.46 -6.87 0.50
CA HIS A 124 13.59 -7.76 -0.64
C HIS A 124 14.43 -7.12 -1.73
N GLN A 125 15.55 -7.76 -2.05
CA GLN A 125 16.42 -7.31 -3.11
C GLN A 125 15.86 -7.73 -4.48
N ARG A 126 15.81 -6.78 -5.42
CA ARG A 126 15.50 -7.09 -6.81
C ARG A 126 16.60 -7.99 -7.41
N PRO A 127 16.25 -9.00 -8.23
CA PRO A 127 17.24 -9.88 -8.84
C PRO A 127 18.25 -9.12 -9.72
N SER A 128 19.44 -9.69 -9.80
CA SER A 128 20.64 -9.11 -10.42
C SER A 128 20.58 -8.92 -11.93
N VAL A 129 19.76 -9.69 -12.64
CA VAL A 129 19.63 -9.58 -14.11
C VAL A 129 18.59 -8.52 -14.44
N ASP A 130 19.02 -7.45 -15.11
CA ASP A 130 18.15 -6.35 -15.50
C ASP A 130 17.71 -6.39 -16.97
N ARG A 131 16.69 -5.58 -17.26
CA ARG A 131 16.11 -5.43 -18.59
C ARG A 131 17.12 -5.08 -19.67
N ASP A 132 18.08 -4.22 -19.35
CA ASP A 132 19.04 -3.72 -20.32
C ASP A 132 20.00 -4.81 -20.77
N LEU A 133 20.37 -5.73 -19.86
CA LEU A 133 21.17 -6.90 -20.22
C LEU A 133 20.43 -7.78 -21.24
N LEU A 134 19.16 -8.07 -20.98
CA LEU A 134 18.31 -8.85 -21.88
C LEU A 134 18.17 -8.17 -23.25
N LYS A 135 18.01 -6.85 -23.31
CA LYS A 135 17.99 -6.13 -24.60
C LYS A 135 19.30 -6.19 -25.37
N ILE A 136 20.44 -6.18 -24.69
CA ILE A 136 21.74 -6.33 -25.35
C ILE A 136 21.84 -7.73 -25.96
N PHE A 137 21.43 -8.76 -25.23
CA PHE A 137 21.37 -10.13 -25.75
C PHE A 137 20.42 -10.27 -26.94
N GLN A 138 19.24 -9.64 -26.88
CA GLN A 138 18.29 -9.62 -27.99
C GLN A 138 18.91 -8.99 -29.25
N ARG A 139 19.58 -7.84 -29.12
CA ARG A 139 20.28 -7.17 -30.23
C ARG A 139 21.46 -7.98 -30.78
N ALA A 140 22.07 -8.81 -29.94
CA ALA A 140 23.13 -9.73 -30.33
C ALA A 140 22.59 -11.03 -30.96
N GLY A 141 21.27 -11.18 -31.12
CA GLY A 141 20.65 -12.34 -31.75
C GLY A 141 20.48 -13.55 -30.83
N LEU A 142 20.64 -13.39 -29.51
CA LEU A 142 20.39 -14.46 -28.55
C LEU A 142 18.87 -14.63 -28.32
N PRO A 143 18.38 -15.87 -28.10
CA PRO A 143 16.95 -16.18 -27.99
C PRO A 143 16.35 -15.80 -26.62
N VAL A 144 16.35 -14.50 -26.29
CA VAL A 144 15.91 -13.97 -24.99
C VAL A 144 14.49 -13.39 -24.99
N ASP A 145 13.76 -13.43 -26.11
CA ASP A 145 12.45 -12.76 -26.22
C ASP A 145 11.48 -13.21 -25.10
N HIS A 146 11.40 -14.51 -24.85
CA HIS A 146 10.58 -15.08 -23.78
C HIS A 146 11.04 -14.65 -22.36
N LEU A 147 12.34 -14.43 -22.15
CA LEU A 147 12.87 -13.92 -20.88
C LEU A 147 12.55 -12.43 -20.71
N LEU A 148 12.63 -11.66 -21.80
CA LEU A 148 12.33 -10.24 -21.80
C LEU A 148 10.83 -9.98 -21.55
N GLU A 149 9.94 -10.75 -22.18
CA GLU A 149 8.50 -10.69 -21.93
C GLU A 149 8.16 -10.99 -20.47
N ARG A 150 8.73 -12.08 -19.92
CA ARG A 150 8.54 -12.43 -18.50
C ARG A 150 9.08 -11.37 -17.56
N TYR A 151 10.23 -10.78 -17.88
CA TYR A 151 10.80 -9.67 -17.12
C TYR A 151 9.83 -8.48 -17.13
N ASP A 152 9.41 -8.03 -18.32
CA ASP A 152 8.56 -6.84 -18.48
C ASP A 152 7.20 -7.01 -17.79
N ASP A 153 6.62 -8.21 -17.81
CA ASP A 153 5.37 -8.50 -17.11
C ASP A 153 5.54 -8.55 -15.58
N ALA A 154 6.62 -9.14 -15.07
CA ALA A 154 6.90 -9.16 -13.64
C ALA A 154 7.21 -7.75 -13.10
N GLU A 155 8.00 -6.98 -13.85
CA GLU A 155 8.35 -5.60 -13.51
C GLU A 155 7.12 -4.68 -13.52
N ARG A 156 6.23 -4.82 -14.51
CA ARG A 156 4.96 -4.07 -14.54
C ARG A 156 4.09 -4.38 -13.32
N LYS A 157 4.02 -5.65 -12.89
CA LYS A 157 3.27 -6.04 -11.69
C LYS A 157 3.90 -5.45 -10.42
N LEU A 158 5.23 -5.48 -10.30
CA LEU A 158 5.91 -4.87 -9.16
C LEU A 158 5.64 -3.36 -9.10
N GLN A 159 5.75 -2.65 -10.22
CA GLN A 159 5.48 -1.21 -10.27
C GLN A 159 4.06 -0.88 -9.80
N LEU A 160 3.05 -1.59 -10.31
CA LEU A 160 1.66 -1.42 -9.87
C LEU A 160 1.49 -1.65 -8.38
N ILE A 161 2.13 -2.69 -7.82
CA ILE A 161 2.07 -3.00 -6.39
C ILE A 161 2.79 -1.92 -5.57
N GLU A 162 3.90 -1.39 -6.09
CA GLU A 162 4.74 -0.41 -5.42
C GLU A 162 4.13 1.00 -5.38
N GLU A 163 3.24 1.33 -6.33
CA GLU A 163 2.50 2.60 -6.37
C GLU A 163 1.54 2.77 -5.18
N PHE A 164 1.08 1.67 -4.58
CA PHE A 164 0.15 1.73 -3.45
C PHE A 164 0.90 1.90 -2.12
N SER A 165 0.45 2.87 -1.32
CA SER A 165 0.98 3.12 0.02
C SER A 165 0.64 2.01 1.01
N LEU A 166 -0.48 1.31 0.81
CA LEU A 166 -0.94 0.20 1.61
C LEU A 166 -1.18 -1.04 0.74
N PRO A 167 -0.83 -2.24 1.22
CA PRO A 167 -1.11 -3.46 0.49
C PRO A 167 -2.62 -3.73 0.47
N GLY A 168 -3.15 -3.98 -0.73
CA GLY A 168 -4.47 -4.56 -0.93
C GLY A 168 -4.45 -6.08 -0.83
N ALA A 169 -5.62 -6.71 -0.98
CA ALA A 169 -5.72 -8.16 -0.93
C ALA A 169 -4.82 -8.84 -1.98
N GLY A 170 -3.98 -9.78 -1.55
CA GLY A 170 -3.01 -10.48 -2.38
C GLY A 170 -1.78 -9.66 -2.80
N ALA A 171 -1.60 -8.44 -2.28
CA ALA A 171 -0.46 -7.60 -2.67
C ALA A 171 0.88 -8.17 -2.19
N VAL A 172 0.91 -8.79 -1.01
CA VAL A 172 2.14 -9.43 -0.48
C VAL A 172 2.53 -10.64 -1.33
N ASP A 173 1.57 -11.51 -1.64
CA ASP A 173 1.78 -12.67 -2.51
C ASP A 173 2.15 -12.24 -3.93
N GLY A 174 1.45 -11.24 -4.48
CA GLY A 174 1.76 -10.68 -5.79
C GLY A 174 3.17 -10.10 -5.87
N PHE A 175 3.61 -9.39 -4.84
CA PHE A 175 4.96 -8.83 -4.75
C PHE A 175 6.01 -9.94 -4.75
N ARG A 176 5.86 -10.91 -3.85
CA ARG A 176 6.74 -12.08 -3.75
C ARG A 176 6.80 -12.87 -5.07
N ASN A 177 5.66 -13.22 -5.64
CA ASN A 177 5.58 -13.99 -6.89
C ASN A 177 6.22 -13.23 -8.06
N SER A 178 6.14 -11.90 -8.07
CA SER A 178 6.77 -11.08 -9.11
C SER A 178 8.29 -11.04 -8.94
N LEU A 179 8.79 -10.96 -7.70
CA LEU A 179 10.22 -11.11 -7.42
C LEU A 179 10.75 -12.51 -7.77
N GLU A 180 10.01 -13.56 -7.44
CA GLU A 180 10.33 -14.94 -7.85
C GLU A 180 10.32 -15.09 -9.38
N SER A 181 9.39 -14.43 -10.06
CA SER A 181 9.35 -14.40 -11.53
C SER A 181 10.61 -13.73 -12.10
N LEU A 182 11.04 -12.60 -11.55
CA LEU A 182 12.31 -11.97 -11.94
C LEU A 182 13.53 -12.87 -11.61
N ALA A 183 13.51 -13.57 -10.49
CA ALA A 183 14.59 -14.51 -10.12
C ALA A 183 14.65 -15.68 -11.12
N SER A 184 13.51 -16.20 -11.54
CA SER A 184 13.45 -17.26 -12.55
C SER A 184 13.90 -16.81 -13.94
N VAL A 185 13.77 -15.52 -14.28
CA VAL A 185 14.37 -14.96 -15.51
C VAL A 185 15.89 -15.00 -15.43
N SER A 186 16.44 -14.65 -14.27
CA SER A 186 17.88 -14.75 -14.00
C SER A 186 18.40 -16.19 -14.08
N GLU A 187 17.62 -17.16 -13.57
CA GLU A 187 17.92 -18.59 -13.70
C GLU A 187 17.85 -19.07 -15.15
N GLY A 188 16.85 -18.63 -15.92
CA GLY A 188 16.67 -18.99 -17.33
C GLY A 188 17.78 -18.49 -18.27
N LEU A 189 18.70 -17.64 -17.80
CA LEU A 189 19.88 -17.26 -18.60
C LEU A 189 20.73 -18.47 -19.02
N THR A 190 20.76 -19.56 -18.24
CA THR A 190 21.52 -20.76 -18.61
C THR A 190 21.03 -21.44 -19.88
N ASP A 191 19.78 -21.16 -20.29
CA ASP A 191 19.19 -21.70 -21.52
C ASP A 191 19.61 -20.90 -22.77
N VAL A 192 20.17 -19.70 -22.55
CA VAL A 192 20.53 -18.75 -23.60
C VAL A 192 22.04 -18.60 -23.73
N VAL A 193 22.76 -18.60 -22.61
CA VAL A 193 24.22 -18.43 -22.55
C VAL A 193 24.88 -19.57 -21.80
N PRO A 194 26.16 -19.90 -22.08
CA PRO A 194 26.87 -20.95 -21.36
C PRO A 194 26.85 -20.75 -19.84
N ALA A 195 26.78 -21.86 -19.09
CA ALA A 195 26.65 -21.85 -17.64
C ALA A 195 27.72 -21.02 -16.89
N PRO A 196 29.02 -20.99 -17.31
CA PRO A 196 30.01 -20.12 -16.69
C PRO A 196 29.68 -18.63 -16.80
N ILE A 197 29.17 -18.20 -17.97
CA ILE A 197 28.76 -16.82 -18.24
C ILE A 197 27.51 -16.47 -17.45
N ALA A 198 26.47 -17.30 -17.49
CA ALA A 198 25.25 -17.09 -16.69
C ALA A 198 25.58 -17.02 -15.18
N GLY A 199 26.48 -17.89 -14.71
CA GLY A 199 26.95 -17.87 -13.33
C GLY A 199 27.72 -16.60 -12.96
N PHE A 200 28.54 -16.07 -13.87
CA PHE A 200 29.24 -14.80 -13.67
C PHE A 200 28.24 -13.63 -13.58
N LEU A 201 27.36 -13.48 -14.58
CA LEU A 201 26.39 -12.37 -14.66
C LEU A 201 25.50 -12.30 -13.42
N ARG A 202 24.98 -13.45 -12.97
CA ARG A 202 24.15 -13.53 -11.75
C ARG A 202 24.86 -13.04 -10.49
N ARG A 203 26.17 -13.27 -10.37
CA ARG A 203 26.95 -12.85 -9.19
C ARG A 203 27.47 -11.43 -9.32
N ALA A 204 27.84 -11.01 -10.53
CA ALA A 204 28.45 -9.72 -10.80
C ALA A 204 27.52 -8.56 -10.42
N ASP A 205 26.21 -8.72 -10.61
CA ASP A 205 25.18 -7.73 -10.29
C ASP A 205 24.60 -7.91 -8.87
N THR A 206 25.35 -8.53 -7.95
CA THR A 206 25.06 -8.54 -6.51
C THR A 206 25.92 -7.51 -5.76
N PRO A 207 25.57 -7.07 -4.55
CA PRO A 207 26.39 -6.12 -3.78
C PRO A 207 27.81 -6.64 -3.51
N GLN A 208 27.95 -7.97 -3.40
CA GLN A 208 29.20 -8.69 -3.17
C GLN A 208 30.05 -8.82 -4.44
N GLY A 209 29.42 -8.77 -5.62
CA GLY A 209 30.04 -8.98 -6.92
C GLY A 209 30.45 -10.45 -7.17
N ALA A 210 30.97 -10.71 -8.36
CA ALA A 210 31.54 -12.01 -8.70
C ALA A 210 33.00 -12.10 -8.22
N PRO A 211 33.46 -13.27 -7.72
CA PRO A 211 34.88 -13.46 -7.42
C PRO A 211 35.71 -13.37 -8.71
N LEU A 212 36.93 -12.82 -8.63
CA LEU A 212 37.83 -12.72 -9.79
C LEU A 212 38.13 -14.08 -10.45
N SER A 213 38.09 -15.17 -9.67
CA SER A 213 38.23 -16.53 -10.21
C SER A 213 37.10 -16.93 -11.17
N ALA A 214 35.93 -16.28 -11.11
CA ALA A 214 34.84 -16.47 -12.05
C ALA A 214 34.99 -15.63 -13.34
N PHE A 215 35.94 -14.68 -13.39
CA PHE A 215 36.26 -13.90 -14.58
C PHE A 215 37.26 -14.67 -15.45
N THR A 216 36.81 -15.77 -16.05
CA THR A 216 37.63 -16.62 -16.93
C THR A 216 37.81 -15.97 -18.30
N ALA A 217 38.75 -16.49 -19.11
CA ALA A 217 38.93 -16.04 -20.49
C ALA A 217 37.65 -16.19 -21.33
N GLU A 218 36.87 -17.25 -21.09
CA GLU A 218 35.56 -17.46 -21.74
C GLU A 218 34.58 -16.32 -21.40
N VAL A 219 34.48 -15.98 -20.11
CA VAL A 219 33.63 -14.87 -19.65
C VAL A 219 34.12 -13.55 -20.25
N GLN A 220 35.42 -13.27 -20.20
CA GLN A 220 35.98 -12.05 -20.76
C GLN A 220 35.68 -11.91 -22.25
N ASN A 221 35.89 -12.96 -23.04
CA ASN A 221 35.63 -12.96 -24.47
C ASN A 221 34.14 -12.69 -24.76
N PHE A 222 33.25 -13.36 -24.03
CA PHE A 222 31.81 -13.15 -24.17
C PHE A 222 31.41 -11.71 -23.84
N LEU A 223 31.91 -11.14 -22.73
CA LEU A 223 31.58 -9.77 -22.35
C LEU A 223 32.08 -8.75 -23.38
N GLN A 224 33.23 -9.00 -24.02
CA GLN A 224 33.77 -8.17 -25.09
C GLN A 224 32.97 -8.30 -26.39
N GLU A 225 32.69 -9.54 -26.82
CA GLU A 225 31.93 -9.84 -28.04
C GLU A 225 30.53 -9.18 -28.00
N HIS A 226 29.87 -9.25 -26.85
CA HIS A 226 28.55 -8.67 -26.63
C HIS A 226 28.57 -7.22 -26.13
N ARG A 227 29.74 -6.57 -26.03
CA ARG A 227 29.92 -5.17 -25.60
C ARG A 227 29.25 -4.84 -24.26
N ILE A 228 29.36 -5.76 -23.30
CA ILE A 228 28.85 -5.59 -21.92
C ILE A 228 29.95 -5.50 -20.88
N ALA A 229 31.23 -5.58 -21.27
CA ALA A 229 32.36 -5.46 -20.36
C ALA A 229 32.36 -4.16 -19.54
N ASP A 230 31.98 -3.04 -20.16
CA ASP A 230 31.96 -1.71 -19.52
C ASP A 230 30.94 -1.58 -18.37
N ARG A 231 30.00 -2.52 -18.26
CA ARG A 231 29.04 -2.57 -17.14
C ARG A 231 29.68 -3.04 -15.84
N TYR A 232 30.82 -3.72 -15.92
CA TYR A 232 31.46 -4.37 -14.79
C TYR A 232 32.78 -3.67 -14.45
N SER A 233 33.00 -3.40 -13.16
CA SER A 233 34.26 -2.84 -12.66
C SER A 233 34.86 -3.74 -11.60
N ILE A 234 36.19 -3.81 -11.57
CA ILE A 234 36.92 -4.53 -10.54
C ILE A 234 37.01 -3.63 -9.31
N ARG A 235 36.44 -4.07 -8.19
CA ARG A 235 36.65 -3.40 -6.89
C ARG A 235 37.99 -3.84 -6.31
N GLY A 236 38.95 -2.93 -6.23
CA GLY A 236 40.14 -3.11 -5.40
C GLY A 236 39.74 -3.20 -3.92
N ARG A 237 40.44 -4.04 -3.15
CA ARG A 237 40.29 -4.08 -1.69
C ARG A 237 40.79 -2.79 -1.06
#